data_AF-A0A9E3UAV7-F1
#
_entry.id   AF-A0A9E3UAV7-F1
#
_cell.length_a   1.000
_cell.length_b   1.000
_cell.length_c   1.000
_cell.angle_alpha   90.00
_cell.angle_beta   90.00
_cell.angle_gamma   90.00
#
_symmetry.space_group_name_H-M   'P 1'
#
loop_
_entity.id
_entity.type
_entity.pdbx_description
1 polymer ?
#
loop_
_entity_poly.entity_id
_entity_poly.type
_entity_poly.pdbx_seq_one_letter_code
_entity_poly.pdbx_strand_id
1 'polypeptide(L)'
;MSTFRRLRILVATLLVGLLAGAVASCGALEGAPPADPIDASSPEVLDGGPSAPTVDYLVVAADPLVASAGRFAAHRRETGHVAEVAVVSAILEKSASAATSDRTWATKAIKEHIKSRYDARDPKRPFFVLLLGDATPNGPLDGTEIPAGEYVGAETIVTDNVYADMDGDHIPDLALGRIPVATDGEADLVLEKTKTYESTYEVGTWNRRFNLFASTGGFGDAVDAQIEGLVFEIIEEIPYDYEATMTYAKQSSPFVFVPEKFSDKVYERMNEGSLMMAYLGHGDERGFATLTWNGATHPILDTAPLAQKIDVAHKSPLLTLIACLTGKFTEGESVSEQILKTKKGPVAILSSTEISHPYANALFIRELAQSLTITKLETVGEVFLDAKRRSITNDDALRNKIELLASFLLSTEEREELRRSHLYMYELFGDPALPIAYPRERAEVTAPAVAARGAEIAITVKLPNVGKGQALVTLEGRRSTITATIKPVPPDDDPTRDTIIAENYAAANDHAVVKKTISHEGASFSTTLAIPAALTAGDYFVRVHADDGKIDAVGSAKVTIGP
;
A
#
# COMPACT_ATOMS: atom_id res chain seq x y z
N MET A 1 -14.03 27.88 -7.89
CA MET A 1 -14.89 27.51 -9.05
C MET A 1 -14.15 27.77 -10.38
N SER A 2 -13.07 27.04 -10.70
CA SER A 2 -12.38 27.18 -11.99
C SER A 2 -11.28 26.12 -12.17
N THR A 3 -11.68 24.89 -12.48
CA THR A 3 -10.88 23.79 -13.08
C THR A 3 -11.81 22.59 -13.30
N PHE A 4 -12.66 22.31 -12.32
CA PHE A 4 -13.63 21.20 -12.33
C PHE A 4 -14.74 21.28 -13.40
N ARG A 5 -15.10 22.46 -13.90
CA ARG A 5 -16.05 22.57 -15.02
C ARG A 5 -15.41 22.12 -16.35
N ARG A 6 -14.07 22.09 -16.46
CA ARG A 6 -13.36 21.58 -17.64
C ARG A 6 -13.24 20.06 -17.61
N LEU A 7 -13.06 19.43 -16.44
CA LEU A 7 -12.96 17.96 -16.31
C LEU A 7 -14.25 17.24 -16.76
N ARG A 8 -15.43 17.80 -16.46
CA ARG A 8 -16.72 17.26 -16.93
C ARG A 8 -17.06 17.57 -18.40
N ILE A 9 -16.45 18.59 -19.01
CA ILE A 9 -16.80 19.03 -20.38
C ILE A 9 -15.82 18.50 -21.43
N LEU A 10 -14.55 18.24 -21.07
CA LEU A 10 -13.54 17.78 -22.04
C LEU A 10 -13.68 16.29 -22.39
N VAL A 11 -14.01 15.44 -21.40
CA VAL A 11 -14.15 13.98 -21.60
C VAL A 11 -15.33 13.63 -22.53
N ALA A 12 -16.36 14.48 -22.60
CA ALA A 12 -17.54 14.25 -23.44
C ALA A 12 -17.36 14.63 -24.92
N THR A 13 -16.33 15.40 -25.30
CA THR A 13 -16.27 16.04 -26.63
C THR A 13 -15.25 15.43 -27.60
N LEU A 14 -14.33 14.57 -27.15
CA LEU A 14 -13.24 14.04 -28.00
C LEU A 14 -13.45 12.60 -28.53
N LEU A 15 -14.56 11.93 -28.19
CA LEU A 15 -14.80 10.53 -28.55
C LEU A 15 -15.20 10.27 -30.03
N VAL A 16 -15.16 11.27 -30.92
CA VAL A 16 -15.52 11.10 -32.34
C VAL A 16 -14.27 10.98 -33.26
N GLY A 17 -13.05 11.13 -32.74
CA GLY A 17 -11.84 11.27 -33.57
C GLY A 17 -11.00 10.03 -33.86
N LEU A 18 -11.19 8.90 -33.16
CA LEU A 18 -10.22 7.78 -33.22
C LEU A 18 -10.78 6.51 -33.87
N LEU A 19 -10.94 6.58 -35.18
CA LEU A 19 -11.03 5.44 -36.09
C LEU A 19 -10.23 5.80 -37.35
N ALA A 20 -8.92 5.51 -37.37
CA ALA A 20 -8.09 5.13 -38.53
C ALA A 20 -6.58 5.45 -38.34
N GLY A 21 -5.72 4.49 -38.74
CA GLY A 21 -4.29 4.68 -39.05
C GLY A 21 -3.33 4.16 -37.97
N ALA A 22 -2.87 2.91 -37.96
CA ALA A 22 -2.05 2.14 -38.91
C ALA A 22 -0.52 2.43 -38.88
N VAL A 23 0.21 1.48 -38.28
CA VAL A 23 1.40 0.73 -38.74
C VAL A 23 2.68 1.46 -39.25
N ALA A 24 3.81 0.96 -38.72
CA ALA A 24 5.22 0.95 -39.19
C ALA A 24 6.14 2.14 -38.85
N SER A 25 7.23 1.89 -38.10
CA SER A 25 8.48 1.37 -38.67
C SER A 25 9.46 0.91 -37.60
N CYS A 26 10.28 -0.09 -37.98
CA CYS A 26 11.36 -0.68 -37.22
C CYS A 26 12.68 0.05 -37.57
N GLY A 27 13.57 0.24 -36.60
CA GLY A 27 14.92 0.76 -36.81
C GLY A 27 15.81 0.46 -35.62
N ALA A 28 16.72 -0.49 -35.80
CA ALA A 28 17.74 -0.89 -34.83
C ALA A 28 18.88 0.14 -34.75
N LEU A 29 19.44 0.35 -33.57
CA LEU A 29 20.81 0.85 -33.39
C LEU A 29 21.47 0.16 -32.18
N GLU A 30 22.58 -0.52 -32.47
CA GLU A 30 23.56 -1.09 -31.54
C GLU A 30 24.50 0.00 -30.99
N GLY A 31 25.12 -0.28 -29.83
CA GLY A 31 26.45 0.25 -29.48
C GLY A 31 26.55 0.93 -28.11
N ALA A 32 26.68 0.15 -27.04
CA ALA A 32 27.15 0.64 -25.75
C ALA A 32 28.69 0.66 -25.72
N PRO A 33 29.35 1.74 -25.26
CA PRO A 33 30.78 1.74 -24.97
C PRO A 33 31.06 1.20 -23.55
N PRO A 34 32.27 0.66 -23.31
CA PRO A 34 32.62 0.04 -22.03
C PRO A 34 32.89 1.06 -20.92
N ALA A 35 32.61 0.66 -19.68
CA ALA A 35 32.94 1.41 -18.47
C ALA A 35 34.43 1.30 -18.13
N ASP A 36 35.08 2.42 -17.88
CA ASP A 36 36.44 2.50 -17.35
C ASP A 36 36.48 2.23 -15.82
N PRO A 37 37.63 1.79 -15.27
CA PRO A 37 37.75 1.31 -13.91
C PRO A 37 37.83 2.45 -12.87
N ILE A 38 37.18 2.22 -11.73
CA ILE A 38 37.21 3.10 -10.55
C ILE A 38 38.60 3.01 -9.89
N ASP A 39 39.31 4.15 -9.87
CA ASP A 39 40.55 4.34 -9.12
C ASP A 39 40.26 4.50 -7.62
N ALA A 40 40.94 3.69 -6.81
CA ALA A 40 40.83 3.64 -5.37
C ALA A 40 41.96 4.45 -4.74
N SER A 41 41.66 5.66 -4.27
CA SER A 41 42.49 6.33 -3.26
C SER A 41 41.67 7.32 -2.42
N SER A 42 41.12 6.81 -1.32
CA SER A 42 40.63 7.63 -0.20
C SER A 42 41.79 8.02 0.71
N PRO A 43 41.86 9.25 1.24
CA PRO A 43 42.65 9.52 2.44
C PRO A 43 41.90 9.04 3.68
N GLU A 44 42.60 8.30 4.53
CA GLU A 44 42.14 7.81 5.84
C GLU A 44 41.70 8.97 6.74
N VAL A 45 40.44 8.95 7.19
CA VAL A 45 39.96 9.77 8.31
C VAL A 45 40.16 8.96 9.58
N LEU A 46 40.91 9.55 10.51
CA LEU A 46 41.27 9.00 11.81
C LEU A 46 40.01 8.73 12.65
N ASP A 47 39.95 7.50 13.17
CA ASP A 47 38.91 6.92 14.02
C ASP A 47 38.82 7.68 15.36
N GLY A 48 37.78 8.49 15.51
CA GLY A 48 37.36 9.01 16.81
C GLY A 48 36.57 7.92 17.53
N GLY A 49 36.95 7.60 18.77
CA GLY A 49 36.27 6.59 19.59
C GLY A 49 34.74 6.77 19.65
N PRO A 50 33.98 5.75 20.07
CA PRO A 50 32.54 5.68 19.82
C PRO A 50 31.83 6.92 20.35
N SER A 51 31.39 7.79 19.42
CA SER A 51 30.42 8.83 19.70
C SER A 51 29.18 8.15 20.29
N ALA A 52 28.53 8.80 21.25
CA ALA A 52 27.23 8.32 21.75
C ALA A 52 26.33 7.95 20.55
N PRO A 53 25.61 6.82 20.60
CA PRO A 53 24.85 6.36 19.46
C PRO A 53 23.80 7.41 19.09
N THR A 54 23.76 7.77 17.82
CA THR A 54 22.92 8.85 17.29
C THR A 54 21.46 8.41 17.28
N VAL A 55 20.54 9.33 17.59
CA VAL A 55 19.09 9.08 17.55
C VAL A 55 18.69 8.65 16.15
N ASP A 56 17.99 7.51 16.05
CA ASP A 56 17.44 6.97 14.80
C ASP A 56 15.90 6.92 14.81
N TYR A 57 15.27 7.19 15.97
CA TYR A 57 13.83 7.24 16.13
C TYR A 57 13.42 8.44 16.99
N LEU A 58 12.72 9.42 16.40
CA LEU A 58 12.27 10.62 17.09
C LEU A 58 10.75 10.61 17.23
N VAL A 59 10.25 10.66 18.46
CA VAL A 59 8.83 10.96 18.73
C VAL A 59 8.70 12.46 18.97
N VAL A 60 8.01 13.17 18.09
CA VAL A 60 7.55 14.55 18.35
C VAL A 60 6.16 14.44 18.95
N ALA A 61 6.01 14.80 20.22
CA ALA A 61 4.78 14.58 20.97
C ALA A 61 4.12 15.90 21.37
N ALA A 62 2.81 16.00 21.14
CA ALA A 62 1.99 17.02 21.78
C ALA A 62 2.06 16.88 23.31
N ASP A 63 2.01 18.00 24.02
CA ASP A 63 2.18 18.08 25.46
C ASP A 63 1.29 17.12 26.28
N PRO A 64 -0.01 16.95 25.95
CA PRO A 64 -0.87 16.00 26.67
C PRO A 64 -0.48 14.52 26.50
N LEU A 65 0.40 14.20 25.54
CA LEU A 65 0.72 12.83 25.12
C LEU A 65 2.13 12.40 25.50
N VAL A 66 2.85 13.21 26.28
CA VAL A 66 4.24 12.94 26.69
C VAL A 66 4.37 11.61 27.45
N ALA A 67 3.34 11.22 28.23
CA ALA A 67 3.37 9.95 28.94
C ALA A 67 3.30 8.75 27.99
N SER A 68 2.37 8.76 27.02
CA SER A 68 2.29 7.73 25.97
C SER A 68 3.55 7.71 25.10
N ALA A 69 4.05 8.88 24.70
CA ALA A 69 5.30 9.02 23.95
C ALA A 69 6.49 8.38 24.69
N GLY A 70 6.60 8.63 26.00
CA GLY A 70 7.64 8.06 26.85
C GLY A 70 7.58 6.54 26.93
N ARG A 71 6.37 5.97 27.13
CA ARG A 71 6.16 4.52 27.14
C ARG A 71 6.54 3.89 25.78
N PHE A 72 6.19 4.55 24.69
CA PHE A 72 6.45 4.02 23.36
C PHE A 72 7.91 4.14 22.93
N ALA A 73 8.57 5.25 23.26
CA ALA A 73 10.01 5.39 23.08
C ALA A 73 10.79 4.34 23.89
N ALA A 74 10.30 3.93 25.08
CA ALA A 74 10.90 2.82 25.82
C ALA A 74 10.76 1.49 25.05
N HIS A 75 9.57 1.18 24.52
CA HIS A 75 9.35 0.02 23.64
C HIS A 75 10.30 0.02 22.44
N ARG A 76 10.45 1.16 21.74
CA ARG A 76 11.37 1.28 20.58
C ARG A 76 12.84 1.06 20.97
N ARG A 77 13.24 1.48 22.18
CA ARG A 77 14.59 1.17 22.72
C ARG A 77 14.78 -0.32 22.99
N GLU A 78 13.76 -0.99 23.51
CA GLU A 78 13.77 -2.44 23.72
C GLU A 78 13.82 -3.21 22.40
N THR A 79 13.28 -2.65 21.32
CA THR A 79 13.29 -3.25 19.97
C THR A 79 14.44 -2.79 19.07
N GLY A 80 15.46 -2.12 19.62
CA GLY A 80 16.75 -1.90 18.94
C GLY A 80 17.02 -0.48 18.42
N HIS A 81 16.11 0.47 18.68
CA HIS A 81 16.28 1.88 18.32
C HIS A 81 16.95 2.71 19.41
N VAL A 82 17.57 3.81 19.01
CA VAL A 82 17.96 4.90 19.89
C VAL A 82 16.87 5.97 19.83
N ALA A 83 15.83 5.78 20.66
CA ALA A 83 14.65 6.65 20.61
C ALA A 83 14.78 7.92 21.48
N GLU A 84 14.31 9.07 20.97
CA GLU A 84 14.16 10.35 21.69
C GLU A 84 12.68 10.80 21.69
N VAL A 85 12.24 11.46 22.76
CA VAL A 85 10.95 12.16 22.80
C VAL A 85 11.22 13.66 22.84
N ALA A 86 10.69 14.39 21.87
CA ALA A 86 10.72 15.85 21.81
C ALA A 86 9.29 16.40 22.00
N VAL A 87 9.11 17.23 23.03
CA VAL A 87 7.80 17.83 23.37
C VAL A 87 7.61 19.12 22.57
N VAL A 88 6.44 19.30 21.96
CA VAL A 88 6.18 20.45 21.06
C VAL A 88 6.41 21.79 21.77
N SER A 89 5.84 22.01 22.96
CA SER A 89 6.05 23.27 23.69
C SER A 89 7.53 23.59 23.91
N ALA A 90 8.34 22.59 24.28
CA ALA A 90 9.77 22.75 24.48
C ALA A 90 10.53 23.12 23.18
N ILE A 91 10.11 22.56 22.03
CA ILE A 91 10.66 22.94 20.71
C ILE A 91 10.33 24.40 20.40
N LEU A 92 9.06 24.78 20.60
CA LEU A 92 8.55 26.12 20.32
C LEU A 92 9.21 27.17 21.24
N GLU A 93 9.31 26.92 22.53
CA GLU A 93 9.98 27.79 23.50
C GLU A 93 11.46 28.01 23.15
N LYS A 94 12.18 26.94 22.78
CA LYS A 94 13.60 27.05 22.39
C LYS A 94 13.81 27.87 21.11
N SER A 95 12.82 27.85 20.22
CA SER A 95 12.87 28.53 18.92
C SER A 95 12.22 29.92 18.94
N ALA A 96 11.68 30.32 20.09
CA ALA A 96 11.01 31.60 20.25
C ALA A 96 12.00 32.76 20.06
N SER A 97 11.59 33.74 19.25
CA SER A 97 12.27 35.02 19.10
C SER A 97 11.26 36.15 19.36
N ALA A 98 11.70 37.40 19.44
CA ALA A 98 10.79 38.54 19.59
C ALA A 98 9.87 38.77 18.37
N ALA A 99 10.02 38.00 17.29
CA ALA A 99 9.17 38.01 16.10
C ALA A 99 8.07 36.93 16.16
N THR A 100 6.98 37.18 15.43
CA THR A 100 5.67 36.50 15.44
C THR A 100 5.72 34.98 15.62
N SER A 101 4.90 34.47 16.56
CA SER A 101 4.63 33.04 16.77
C SER A 101 3.37 32.61 16.01
N ASP A 102 3.48 32.48 14.69
CA ASP A 102 2.41 31.94 13.83
C ASP A 102 2.67 30.49 13.41
N ARG A 103 1.77 29.90 12.62
CA ARG A 103 1.83 28.49 12.21
C ARG A 103 3.02 28.19 11.31
N THR A 104 3.39 29.12 10.43
CA THR A 104 4.57 28.99 9.57
C THR A 104 5.84 28.97 10.41
N TRP A 105 5.93 29.81 11.45
CA TRP A 105 7.02 29.74 12.42
C TRP A 105 7.03 28.39 13.17
N ALA A 106 5.90 27.93 13.68
CA ALA A 106 5.83 26.69 14.48
C ALA A 106 6.24 25.46 13.67
N THR A 107 5.72 25.32 12.44
CA THR A 107 6.11 24.24 11.52
C THR A 107 7.59 24.32 11.15
N LYS A 108 8.13 25.51 10.92
CA LYS A 108 9.57 25.69 10.69
C LYS A 108 10.41 25.26 11.90
N ALA A 109 10.02 25.64 13.11
CA ALA A 109 10.72 25.27 14.35
C ALA A 109 10.75 23.74 14.56
N ILE A 110 9.62 23.06 14.33
CA ILE A 110 9.53 21.60 14.39
C ILE A 110 10.42 20.95 13.32
N LYS A 111 10.34 21.43 12.07
CA LYS A 111 11.19 20.96 10.97
C LYS A 111 12.68 21.13 11.27
N GLU A 112 13.09 22.27 11.79
CA GLU A 112 14.49 22.54 12.17
C GLU A 112 14.96 21.62 13.31
N HIS A 113 14.09 21.32 14.28
CA HIS A 113 14.40 20.35 15.32
C HIS A 113 14.62 18.95 14.74
N ILE A 114 13.71 18.47 13.89
CA ILE A 114 13.82 17.18 13.19
C ILE A 114 15.12 17.15 12.37
N LYS A 115 15.37 18.19 11.56
CA LYS A 115 16.57 18.31 10.74
C LYS A 115 17.84 18.24 11.57
N SER A 116 17.89 18.86 12.75
CA SER A 116 19.06 18.79 13.62
C SER A 116 19.42 17.37 14.06
N ARG A 117 18.42 16.48 14.22
CA ARG A 117 18.62 15.06 14.53
C ARG A 117 18.95 14.28 13.28
N TYR A 118 18.27 14.57 12.17
CA TYR A 118 18.57 13.98 10.88
C TYR A 118 20.03 14.24 10.46
N ASP A 119 20.51 15.47 10.54
CA ASP A 119 21.89 15.82 10.14
C ASP A 119 22.96 15.18 11.06
N ALA A 120 22.60 14.86 12.31
CA ALA A 120 23.47 14.21 13.28
C ALA A 120 23.39 12.67 13.26
N ARG A 121 22.49 12.08 12.48
CA ARG A 121 22.26 10.62 12.45
C ARG A 121 23.44 9.85 11.85
N ASP A 122 23.48 8.54 12.08
CA ASP A 122 24.24 7.62 11.24
C ASP A 122 23.54 7.48 9.88
N PRO A 123 24.13 7.97 8.77
CA PRO A 123 23.50 7.91 7.45
C PRO A 123 23.31 6.48 6.92
N LYS A 124 23.90 5.47 7.56
CA LYS A 124 23.71 4.05 7.22
C LYS A 124 22.48 3.42 7.88
N ARG A 125 21.85 4.12 8.82
CA ARG A 125 20.63 3.65 9.50
C ARG A 125 19.41 4.45 9.01
N PRO A 126 18.24 3.82 8.87
CA PRO A 126 16.99 4.54 8.67
C PRO A 126 16.74 5.53 9.82
N PHE A 127 16.11 6.66 9.52
CA PHE A 127 15.70 7.65 10.51
C PHE A 127 14.19 7.82 10.46
N PHE A 128 13.55 7.59 11.60
CA PHE A 128 12.11 7.56 11.76
C PHE A 128 11.63 8.74 12.58
N VAL A 129 10.54 9.36 12.16
CA VAL A 129 9.86 10.41 12.92
C VAL A 129 8.39 10.03 13.11
N LEU A 130 7.97 9.89 14.36
CA LEU A 130 6.57 9.73 14.73
C LEU A 130 6.03 11.04 15.29
N LEU A 131 5.03 11.61 14.63
CA LEU A 131 4.22 12.71 15.17
C LEU A 131 3.09 12.10 16.02
N LEU A 132 3.16 12.28 17.34
CA LEU A 132 2.14 11.79 18.27
C LEU A 132 1.29 12.97 18.74
N GLY A 133 0.14 13.17 18.10
CA GLY A 133 -0.75 14.28 18.34
C GLY A 133 -1.61 14.62 17.12
N ASP A 134 -2.74 15.24 17.37
CA ASP A 134 -3.65 15.73 16.34
C ASP A 134 -3.18 17.07 15.74
N ALA A 135 -3.84 17.54 14.68
CA ALA A 135 -3.63 18.85 14.07
C ALA A 135 -4.96 19.44 13.60
N THR A 136 -5.43 20.53 14.19
CA THR A 136 -6.60 21.25 13.68
C THR A 136 -6.21 22.46 12.81
N PRO A 137 -7.06 22.88 11.85
CA PRO A 137 -6.77 23.99 10.98
C PRO A 137 -6.87 25.25 11.82
N ASN A 138 -5.76 25.96 11.97
CA ASN A 138 -5.65 27.08 12.92
C ASN A 138 -5.82 26.70 14.39
N GLY A 139 -5.52 25.45 14.76
CA GLY A 139 -5.38 25.02 16.14
C GLY A 139 -4.39 25.83 16.99
N PRO A 140 -4.39 25.62 18.30
CA PRO A 140 -3.48 26.31 19.22
C PRO A 140 -2.00 26.01 18.89
N LEU A 141 -1.14 26.99 19.16
CA LEU A 141 0.31 26.88 19.01
C LEU A 141 1.00 26.92 20.39
N ASP A 142 0.39 26.26 21.37
CA ASP A 142 0.82 26.19 22.77
C ASP A 142 1.42 24.83 23.17
N GLY A 143 1.58 23.92 22.19
CA GLY A 143 2.09 22.56 22.39
C GLY A 143 1.03 21.48 22.51
N THR A 144 -0.25 21.84 22.62
CA THR A 144 -1.35 20.86 22.75
C THR A 144 -1.64 20.09 21.46
N GLU A 145 -1.20 20.58 20.31
CA GLU A 145 -1.30 19.95 18.99
C GLU A 145 0.02 20.04 18.23
N ILE A 146 0.19 19.19 17.20
CA ILE A 146 1.33 19.26 16.27
C ILE A 146 0.82 19.85 14.95
N PRO A 147 1.12 21.12 14.62
CA PRO A 147 0.61 21.71 13.39
C PRO A 147 1.08 20.94 12.15
N ALA A 148 0.18 20.69 11.19
CA ALA A 148 0.59 20.31 9.84
C ALA A 148 1.11 21.55 9.09
N GLY A 149 2.05 21.34 8.15
CA GLY A 149 2.55 22.40 7.29
C GLY A 149 1.76 22.52 5.99
N GLU A 150 2.25 23.37 5.10
CA GLU A 150 1.65 23.61 3.79
C GLU A 150 2.70 23.42 2.69
N TYR A 151 2.35 22.64 1.67
CA TYR A 151 3.05 22.62 0.39
C TYR A 151 2.25 23.45 -0.63
N VAL A 152 2.91 24.40 -1.28
CA VAL A 152 2.28 25.29 -2.27
C VAL A 152 2.75 24.87 -3.66
N GLY A 153 1.94 24.03 -4.32
CA GLY A 153 2.10 23.64 -5.72
C GLY A 153 1.09 24.35 -6.61
N ALA A 154 0.45 23.61 -7.51
CA ALA A 154 -0.74 24.10 -8.24
C ALA A 154 -1.93 24.37 -7.30
N GLU A 155 -2.02 23.62 -6.21
CA GLU A 155 -2.94 23.82 -5.10
C GLU A 155 -2.15 23.81 -3.78
N THR A 156 -2.71 24.43 -2.74
CA THR A 156 -2.13 24.35 -1.38
C THR A 156 -2.56 23.05 -0.74
N ILE A 157 -1.59 22.24 -0.32
CA ILE A 157 -1.79 20.94 0.33
C ILE A 157 -1.39 21.07 1.79
N VAL A 158 -2.30 20.74 2.70
CA VAL A 158 -1.98 20.65 4.13
C VAL A 158 -1.41 19.26 4.42
N THR A 159 -0.20 19.21 5.00
CA THR A 159 0.61 17.99 5.04
C THR A 159 1.70 17.99 6.10
N ASP A 160 2.02 16.81 6.59
CA ASP A 160 3.21 16.56 7.41
C ASP A 160 4.47 16.33 6.58
N ASN A 161 4.36 16.01 5.29
CA ASN A 161 5.52 15.72 4.43
C ASN A 161 6.51 16.89 4.31
N VAL A 162 6.11 18.12 4.68
CA VAL A 162 7.06 19.23 4.85
C VAL A 162 8.16 18.91 5.88
N TYR A 163 7.85 18.07 6.88
CA TYR A 163 8.77 17.61 7.91
C TYR A 163 9.66 16.46 7.44
N ALA A 164 9.40 15.88 6.26
CA ALA A 164 10.20 14.81 5.69
C ALA A 164 11.22 15.31 4.67
N ASP A 165 11.01 16.47 4.04
CA ASP A 165 11.91 17.08 3.05
C ASP A 165 13.07 17.82 3.75
N MET A 166 14.28 17.25 3.73
CA MET A 166 15.44 17.72 4.51
C MET A 166 16.42 18.59 3.72
N ASP A 167 16.33 18.60 2.39
CA ASP A 167 17.22 19.35 1.49
C ASP A 167 16.50 20.40 0.62
N GLY A 168 15.17 20.41 0.61
CA GLY A 168 14.34 21.39 -0.10
C GLY A 168 14.08 21.05 -1.57
N ASP A 169 14.32 19.81 -2.02
CA ASP A 169 14.08 19.38 -3.40
C ASP A 169 12.62 18.93 -3.69
N HIS A 170 11.79 18.99 -2.65
CA HIS A 170 10.40 18.58 -2.62
C HIS A 170 10.16 17.06 -2.75
N ILE A 171 11.13 16.26 -2.35
CA ILE A 171 11.06 14.81 -2.24
C ILE A 171 11.36 14.45 -0.77
N PRO A 172 10.58 13.54 -0.15
CA PRO A 172 10.81 13.20 1.25
C PRO A 172 12.15 12.46 1.44
N ASP A 173 12.80 12.71 2.59
CA ASP A 173 14.12 12.21 2.96
C ASP A 173 14.19 11.24 4.12
N LEU A 174 13.11 11.17 4.88
CA LEU A 174 12.98 10.34 6.07
C LEU A 174 11.60 9.71 6.14
N ALA A 175 11.50 8.63 6.91
CA ALA A 175 10.26 7.93 7.14
C ALA A 175 9.47 8.65 8.24
N LEU A 176 8.32 9.22 7.85
CA LEU A 176 7.45 10.01 8.72
C LEU A 176 6.09 9.31 8.85
N GLY A 177 5.56 9.25 10.06
CA GLY A 177 4.17 8.86 10.31
C GLY A 177 3.53 9.71 11.41
N ARG A 178 2.20 9.77 11.42
CA ARG A 178 1.41 10.46 12.44
C ARG A 178 0.43 9.50 13.12
N ILE A 179 0.27 9.65 14.43
CA ILE A 179 -0.86 9.10 15.18
C ILE A 179 -1.70 10.29 15.67
N PRO A 180 -2.79 10.64 14.95
CA PRO A 180 -3.62 11.81 15.25
C PRO A 180 -4.60 11.50 16.38
N VAL A 181 -4.21 11.88 17.59
CA VAL A 181 -4.95 11.61 18.83
C VAL A 181 -4.83 12.80 19.76
N ALA A 182 -5.84 13.00 20.62
CA ALA A 182 -5.86 14.12 21.56
C ALA A 182 -5.60 13.67 23.01
N THR A 183 -5.70 12.37 23.31
CA THR A 183 -5.59 11.83 24.67
C THR A 183 -4.64 10.63 24.76
N ASP A 184 -4.02 10.44 25.93
CA ASP A 184 -3.20 9.27 26.21
C ASP A 184 -3.97 7.95 25.99
N GLY A 185 -5.28 7.90 26.26
CA GLY A 185 -6.09 6.70 26.07
C GLY A 185 -6.25 6.29 24.60
N GLU A 186 -6.43 7.27 23.71
CA GLU A 186 -6.45 7.02 22.27
C GLU A 186 -5.06 6.67 21.74
N ALA A 187 -4.02 7.38 22.22
CA ALA A 187 -2.63 7.09 21.87
C ALA A 187 -2.26 5.65 22.25
N ASP A 188 -2.48 5.25 23.49
CA ASP A 188 -2.22 3.90 23.97
C ASP A 188 -3.00 2.85 23.18
N LEU A 189 -4.26 3.13 22.79
CA LEU A 189 -5.03 2.21 21.96
C LEU A 189 -4.31 1.89 20.64
N VAL A 190 -3.83 2.90 19.93
CA VAL A 190 -3.15 2.72 18.63
C VAL A 190 -1.75 2.11 18.83
N LEU A 191 -1.01 2.57 19.83
CA LEU A 191 0.35 2.12 20.11
C LEU A 191 0.38 0.66 20.62
N GLU A 192 -0.59 0.23 21.42
CA GLU A 192 -0.70 -1.17 21.86
C GLU A 192 -1.04 -2.11 20.70
N LYS A 193 -1.76 -1.66 19.67
CA LYS A 193 -1.91 -2.45 18.43
C LYS A 193 -0.57 -2.68 17.74
N THR A 194 0.26 -1.64 17.66
CA THR A 194 1.62 -1.75 17.10
C THR A 194 2.45 -2.76 17.88
N LYS A 195 2.50 -2.65 19.21
CA LYS A 195 3.23 -3.62 20.06
C LYS A 195 2.69 -5.05 19.91
N THR A 196 1.38 -5.21 19.85
CA THR A 196 0.73 -6.52 19.65
C THR A 196 1.09 -7.13 18.31
N TYR A 197 1.09 -6.31 17.25
CA TYR A 197 1.51 -6.73 15.92
C TYR A 197 2.94 -7.29 15.93
N GLU A 198 3.87 -6.58 16.58
CA GLU A 198 5.29 -6.92 16.65
C GLU A 198 5.64 -8.08 17.58
N SER A 199 4.85 -8.30 18.64
CA SER A 199 5.22 -9.19 19.75
C SER A 199 5.47 -10.66 19.36
N THR A 200 4.71 -11.20 18.42
CA THR A 200 4.78 -12.60 18.02
C THR A 200 4.57 -12.76 16.52
N TYR A 201 5.41 -13.55 15.87
CA TYR A 201 5.16 -13.98 14.51
C TYR A 201 4.03 -15.02 14.48
N GLU A 202 3.10 -14.88 13.54
CA GLU A 202 2.01 -15.82 13.34
C GLU A 202 2.06 -16.34 11.91
N VAL A 203 2.33 -17.63 11.74
CA VAL A 203 2.24 -18.30 10.44
C VAL A 203 0.80 -18.22 9.93
N GLY A 204 0.62 -17.88 8.67
CA GLY A 204 -0.68 -17.99 8.04
C GLY A 204 -0.73 -17.41 6.65
N THR A 205 -1.85 -17.64 5.96
CA THR A 205 -2.07 -17.10 4.61
C THR A 205 -2.14 -15.57 4.57
N TRP A 206 -2.41 -14.93 5.71
CA TRP A 206 -2.59 -13.49 5.83
C TRP A 206 -1.34 -12.71 5.37
N ASN A 207 -0.13 -13.14 5.74
CA ASN A 207 1.13 -12.41 5.51
C ASN A 207 1.59 -12.36 4.03
N ARG A 208 0.86 -13.01 3.14
CA ARG A 208 1.09 -12.99 1.69
C ARG A 208 -0.15 -12.58 0.89
N ARG A 209 -1.23 -12.18 1.57
CA ARG A 209 -2.49 -11.81 0.95
C ARG A 209 -2.56 -10.31 0.74
N PHE A 210 -2.99 -9.91 -0.45
CA PHE A 210 -3.45 -8.58 -0.80
C PHE A 210 -4.96 -8.62 -0.97
N ASN A 211 -5.68 -7.86 -0.15
CA ASN A 211 -7.13 -7.75 -0.26
C ASN A 211 -7.51 -6.41 -0.87
N LEU A 212 -8.02 -6.42 -2.10
CA LEU A 212 -8.43 -5.21 -2.79
C LEU A 212 -9.95 -5.06 -2.74
N PHE A 213 -10.40 -3.84 -2.55
CA PHE A 213 -11.80 -3.46 -2.75
C PHE A 213 -11.86 -2.14 -3.51
N ALA A 214 -12.86 -1.97 -4.38
CA ALA A 214 -12.84 -0.85 -5.31
C ALA A 214 -14.24 -0.33 -5.65
N SER A 215 -14.33 0.96 -6.01
CA SER A 215 -15.51 1.55 -6.67
C SER A 215 -15.32 1.66 -8.17
N THR A 216 -16.40 1.84 -8.92
CA THR A 216 -16.29 2.30 -10.32
C THR A 216 -15.58 3.65 -10.40
N GLY A 217 -14.95 3.92 -11.55
CA GLY A 217 -14.30 5.20 -11.82
C GLY A 217 -15.31 6.30 -12.11
N GLY A 218 -16.41 5.99 -12.78
CA GLY A 218 -17.45 6.96 -13.10
C GLY A 218 -17.03 8.01 -14.13
N PHE A 219 -15.98 7.73 -14.91
CA PHE A 219 -15.49 8.60 -15.98
C PHE A 219 -16.09 8.25 -17.35
N GLY A 220 -16.91 7.19 -17.40
CA GLY A 220 -17.52 6.62 -18.60
C GLY A 220 -16.87 5.30 -18.98
N ASP A 221 -17.65 4.38 -19.57
CA ASP A 221 -17.28 2.97 -19.75
C ASP A 221 -15.91 2.74 -20.41
N ALA A 222 -15.56 3.55 -21.41
CA ALA A 222 -14.29 3.41 -22.12
C ALA A 222 -13.09 3.79 -21.23
N VAL A 223 -13.19 4.86 -20.44
CA VAL A 223 -12.10 5.31 -19.55
C VAL A 223 -11.98 4.36 -18.36
N ASP A 224 -13.12 3.96 -17.78
CA ASP A 224 -13.16 3.02 -16.67
C ASP A 224 -12.54 1.67 -17.08
N ALA A 225 -12.81 1.16 -18.29
CA ALA A 225 -12.19 -0.07 -18.80
C ALA A 225 -10.66 0.03 -18.92
N GLN A 226 -10.12 1.19 -19.32
CA GLN A 226 -8.68 1.41 -19.41
C GLN A 226 -8.03 1.46 -18.01
N ILE A 227 -8.69 2.11 -17.05
CA ILE A 227 -8.24 2.14 -15.65
C ILE A 227 -8.26 0.73 -15.05
N GLU A 228 -9.35 -0.02 -15.25
CA GLU A 228 -9.49 -1.41 -14.80
C GLU A 228 -8.37 -2.29 -15.39
N GLY A 229 -8.10 -2.18 -16.70
CA GLY A 229 -7.01 -2.89 -17.35
C GLY A 229 -5.64 -2.55 -16.75
N LEU A 230 -5.38 -1.27 -16.49
CA LEU A 230 -4.12 -0.83 -15.86
C LEU A 230 -3.98 -1.37 -14.43
N VAL A 231 -5.06 -1.37 -13.63
CA VAL A 231 -5.05 -1.93 -12.27
C VAL A 231 -4.68 -3.42 -12.32
N PHE A 232 -5.25 -4.20 -13.24
CA PHE A 232 -4.88 -5.60 -13.39
C PHE A 232 -3.42 -5.78 -13.86
N GLU A 233 -2.90 -4.91 -14.73
CA GLU A 233 -1.48 -4.95 -15.10
C GLU A 233 -0.56 -4.67 -13.89
N ILE A 234 -0.91 -3.73 -13.02
CA ILE A 234 -0.16 -3.47 -11.78
C ILE A 234 -0.22 -4.69 -10.84
N ILE A 235 -1.41 -5.30 -10.69
CA ILE A 235 -1.59 -6.52 -9.88
C ILE A 235 -0.77 -7.69 -10.44
N GLU A 236 -0.57 -7.77 -11.75
CA GLU A 236 0.24 -8.81 -12.40
C GLU A 236 1.75 -8.65 -12.14
N GLU A 237 2.24 -7.45 -11.80
CA GLU A 237 3.65 -7.24 -11.44
C GLU A 237 3.99 -7.69 -10.02
N ILE A 238 2.99 -7.88 -9.14
CA ILE A 238 3.21 -8.46 -7.81
C ILE A 238 3.74 -9.90 -7.99
N PRO A 239 4.81 -10.34 -7.29
CA PRO A 239 5.28 -11.72 -7.39
C PRO A 239 4.17 -12.73 -7.13
N TYR A 240 4.17 -13.85 -7.87
CA TYR A 240 3.18 -14.92 -7.70
C TYR A 240 3.36 -15.73 -6.40
N ASP A 241 4.36 -15.38 -5.58
CA ASP A 241 4.49 -15.82 -4.19
C ASP A 241 3.36 -15.26 -3.31
N TYR A 242 2.73 -14.15 -3.74
CA TYR A 242 1.61 -13.49 -3.07
C TYR A 242 0.26 -13.83 -3.71
N GLU A 243 -0.79 -13.76 -2.90
CA GLU A 243 -2.19 -13.85 -3.32
C GLU A 243 -2.78 -12.45 -3.43
N ALA A 244 -3.63 -12.21 -4.42
CA ALA A 244 -4.42 -10.99 -4.50
C ALA A 244 -5.88 -11.36 -4.71
N THR A 245 -6.77 -10.71 -3.97
CA THR A 245 -8.23 -10.82 -4.13
C THR A 245 -8.82 -9.45 -4.47
N MET A 246 -10.00 -9.44 -5.07
CA MET A 246 -10.72 -8.23 -5.47
C MET A 246 -12.19 -8.31 -5.05
N THR A 247 -12.68 -7.21 -4.47
CA THR A 247 -14.08 -6.96 -4.15
C THR A 247 -14.53 -5.68 -4.82
N TYR A 248 -15.11 -5.80 -6.02
CA TYR A 248 -15.30 -4.67 -6.91
C TYR A 248 -16.77 -4.23 -6.98
N ALA A 249 -17.06 -3.01 -6.55
CA ALA A 249 -18.40 -2.41 -6.54
C ALA A 249 -18.85 -1.95 -7.93
N LYS A 250 -18.85 -2.87 -8.89
CA LYS A 250 -19.37 -2.69 -10.26
C LYS A 250 -20.35 -3.80 -10.55
N GLN A 251 -21.62 -3.47 -10.77
CA GLN A 251 -22.70 -4.45 -10.98
C GLN A 251 -22.39 -5.52 -12.05
N SER A 252 -21.71 -5.15 -13.14
CA SER A 252 -21.36 -6.08 -14.23
C SER A 252 -20.09 -6.89 -13.97
N SER A 253 -19.36 -6.61 -12.88
CA SER A 253 -18.11 -7.28 -12.55
C SER A 253 -18.37 -8.66 -11.93
N PRO A 254 -17.62 -9.70 -12.33
CA PRO A 254 -17.65 -10.98 -11.62
C PRO A 254 -17.05 -10.89 -10.20
N PHE A 255 -16.33 -9.81 -9.88
CA PHE A 255 -15.80 -9.53 -8.54
C PHE A 255 -16.79 -8.74 -7.65
N VAL A 256 -18.01 -8.48 -8.12
CA VAL A 256 -19.06 -7.86 -7.29
C VAL A 256 -19.60 -8.88 -6.30
N PHE A 257 -19.88 -8.43 -5.08
CA PHE A 257 -20.61 -9.23 -4.10
C PHE A 257 -22.07 -8.78 -4.01
N VAL A 258 -22.89 -9.53 -3.26
CA VAL A 258 -24.30 -9.20 -3.04
C VAL A 258 -24.42 -7.76 -2.53
N PRO A 259 -25.13 -6.85 -3.23
CA PRO A 259 -25.09 -5.42 -2.94
C PRO A 259 -25.58 -5.07 -1.53
N GLU A 260 -26.62 -5.75 -1.05
CA GLU A 260 -27.16 -5.57 0.30
C GLU A 260 -26.18 -6.01 1.41
N LYS A 261 -25.18 -6.83 1.06
CA LYS A 261 -24.17 -7.40 1.98
C LYS A 261 -22.76 -6.98 1.58
N PHE A 262 -22.61 -5.99 0.70
CA PHE A 262 -21.31 -5.62 0.14
C PHE A 262 -20.36 -5.11 1.23
N SER A 263 -20.84 -4.19 2.07
CA SER A 263 -20.08 -3.71 3.23
C SER A 263 -19.71 -4.84 4.20
N ASP A 264 -20.60 -5.79 4.45
CA ASP A 264 -20.29 -6.95 5.31
C ASP A 264 -19.19 -7.82 4.69
N LYS A 265 -19.16 -7.96 3.36
CA LYS A 265 -18.06 -8.66 2.68
C LYS A 265 -16.74 -7.91 2.79
N VAL A 266 -16.74 -6.58 2.71
CA VAL A 266 -15.52 -5.78 2.95
C VAL A 266 -15.03 -5.97 4.39
N TYR A 267 -15.92 -5.97 5.38
CA TYR A 267 -15.56 -6.31 6.76
C TYR A 267 -14.99 -7.72 6.89
N GLU A 268 -15.58 -8.72 6.24
CA GLU A 268 -15.06 -10.09 6.21
C GLU A 268 -13.63 -10.15 5.64
N ARG A 269 -13.37 -9.45 4.53
CA ARG A 269 -12.03 -9.36 3.91
C ARG A 269 -11.02 -8.58 4.74
N MET A 270 -11.46 -7.62 5.54
CA MET A 270 -10.61 -6.96 6.52
C MET A 270 -10.27 -7.92 7.66
N ASN A 271 -11.29 -8.61 8.20
CA ASN A 271 -11.18 -9.41 9.40
C ASN A 271 -10.43 -10.74 9.20
N GLU A 272 -10.39 -11.29 7.97
CA GLU A 272 -9.59 -12.49 7.66
C GLU A 272 -8.07 -12.24 7.70
N GLY A 273 -7.64 -10.99 7.85
CA GLY A 273 -6.22 -10.61 7.86
C GLY A 273 -5.58 -10.65 6.47
N SER A 274 -4.67 -9.71 6.24
CA SER A 274 -3.86 -9.60 5.03
C SER A 274 -2.55 -8.88 5.34
N LEU A 275 -1.56 -9.00 4.46
CA LEU A 275 -0.35 -8.20 4.52
C LEU A 275 -0.72 -6.74 4.24
N MET A 276 -1.54 -6.55 3.22
CA MET A 276 -2.09 -5.27 2.84
C MET A 276 -3.54 -5.43 2.36
N MET A 277 -4.39 -4.52 2.80
CA MET A 277 -5.69 -4.27 2.23
C MET A 277 -5.66 -2.92 1.51
N ALA A 278 -6.21 -2.82 0.30
CA ALA A 278 -6.24 -1.54 -0.41
C ALA A 278 -7.62 -1.22 -0.99
N TYR A 279 -8.03 0.03 -0.81
CA TYR A 279 -9.17 0.62 -1.49
C TYR A 279 -8.73 1.39 -2.73
N LEU A 280 -9.43 1.22 -3.85
CA LEU A 280 -9.26 2.03 -5.04
C LEU A 280 -10.61 2.63 -5.45
N GLY A 281 -10.77 3.94 -5.36
CA GLY A 281 -12.05 4.55 -5.74
C GLY A 281 -12.23 5.99 -5.31
N HIS A 282 -13.50 6.41 -5.29
CA HIS A 282 -13.88 7.72 -4.75
C HIS A 282 -14.07 7.64 -3.23
N GLY A 283 -13.74 8.73 -2.55
CA GLY A 283 -13.94 8.88 -1.12
C GLY A 283 -14.12 10.34 -0.75
N ASP A 284 -14.51 10.53 0.50
CA ASP A 284 -14.51 11.81 1.17
C ASP A 284 -13.97 11.64 2.60
N GLU A 285 -14.03 12.70 3.41
CA GLU A 285 -13.56 12.68 4.79
C GLU A 285 -14.27 11.63 5.66
N ARG A 286 -15.48 11.18 5.30
CA ARG A 286 -16.36 10.36 6.14
C ARG A 286 -16.58 8.95 5.63
N GLY A 287 -16.12 8.64 4.42
CA GLY A 287 -16.27 7.29 3.90
C GLY A 287 -15.89 7.11 2.43
N PHE A 288 -16.57 6.13 1.85
CA PHE A 288 -16.24 5.55 0.56
C PHE A 288 -17.41 5.72 -0.40
N ALA A 289 -17.15 5.56 -1.70
CA ALA A 289 -18.21 5.54 -2.69
C ALA A 289 -19.26 4.45 -2.41
N THR A 290 -20.36 4.50 -3.18
CA THR A 290 -21.42 3.49 -3.12
C THR A 290 -21.39 2.57 -4.32
N LEU A 291 -21.84 1.34 -4.13
CA LEU A 291 -22.23 0.43 -5.20
C LEU A 291 -23.62 0.85 -5.69
N THR A 292 -23.75 1.13 -6.99
CA THR A 292 -25.07 1.27 -7.63
C THR A 292 -25.51 -0.08 -8.21
N TRP A 293 -26.66 -0.57 -7.80
CA TRP A 293 -27.27 -1.81 -8.29
C TRP A 293 -28.71 -1.57 -8.73
N ASN A 294 -29.01 -1.71 -10.02
CA ASN A 294 -30.35 -1.50 -10.61
C ASN A 294 -31.02 -0.18 -10.18
N GLY A 295 -30.22 0.88 -10.01
CA GLY A 295 -30.67 2.21 -9.58
C GLY A 295 -30.76 2.41 -8.06
N ALA A 296 -30.62 1.36 -7.25
CA ALA A 296 -30.43 1.46 -5.81
C ALA A 296 -28.94 1.65 -5.47
N THR A 297 -28.65 2.26 -4.32
CA THR A 297 -27.29 2.52 -3.85
C THR A 297 -27.01 1.84 -2.53
N HIS A 298 -25.86 1.20 -2.40
CA HIS A 298 -25.42 0.46 -1.22
C HIS A 298 -24.01 0.93 -0.81
N PRO A 299 -23.69 1.04 0.48
CA PRO A 299 -22.35 1.44 0.91
C PRO A 299 -21.31 0.38 0.53
N ILE A 300 -20.16 0.81 0.01
CA ILE A 300 -19.00 -0.08 -0.16
C ILE A 300 -18.48 -0.52 1.22
N LEU A 301 -18.36 0.43 2.15
CA LEU A 301 -18.07 0.20 3.54
C LEU A 301 -18.88 1.20 4.38
N ASP A 302 -19.85 0.69 5.14
CA ASP A 302 -20.61 1.48 6.11
C ASP A 302 -19.70 1.82 7.30
N THR A 303 -19.47 3.10 7.56
CA THR A 303 -18.56 3.57 8.61
C THR A 303 -19.22 3.71 9.97
N ALA A 304 -20.55 3.63 10.08
CA ALA A 304 -21.24 3.74 11.36
C ALA A 304 -20.90 2.59 12.35
N PRO A 305 -20.78 1.32 11.94
CA PRO A 305 -20.52 0.21 12.85
C PRO A 305 -19.03 -0.22 12.93
N LEU A 306 -18.07 0.64 12.60
CA LEU A 306 -16.64 0.27 12.53
C LEU A 306 -16.14 -0.43 13.80
N ALA A 307 -16.42 0.13 14.98
CA ALA A 307 -15.98 -0.42 16.26
C ALA A 307 -16.60 -1.79 16.60
N GLN A 308 -17.76 -2.12 16.03
CA GLN A 308 -18.46 -3.39 16.24
C GLN A 308 -18.09 -4.44 15.18
N LYS A 309 -17.77 -4.01 13.96
CA LYS A 309 -17.58 -4.89 12.80
C LYS A 309 -16.11 -5.19 12.51
N ILE A 310 -15.18 -4.33 12.92
CA ILE A 310 -13.75 -4.57 12.77
C ILE A 310 -13.24 -5.41 13.95
N ASP A 311 -12.89 -6.66 13.65
CA ASP A 311 -12.40 -7.66 14.59
C ASP A 311 -11.41 -8.58 13.85
N VAL A 312 -10.24 -8.05 13.48
CA VAL A 312 -9.24 -8.82 12.72
C VAL A 312 -8.80 -10.04 13.52
N ALA A 313 -8.93 -11.22 12.91
CA ALA A 313 -8.73 -12.51 13.56
C ALA A 313 -7.25 -12.89 13.71
N HIS A 314 -6.44 -12.54 12.71
CA HIS A 314 -4.99 -12.77 12.68
C HIS A 314 -4.25 -11.45 12.97
N LYS A 315 -3.22 -11.13 12.18
CA LYS A 315 -2.51 -9.85 12.27
C LYS A 315 -3.22 -8.76 11.47
N SER A 316 -3.29 -7.58 12.09
CA SER A 316 -3.85 -6.35 11.53
C SER A 316 -3.20 -6.00 10.18
N PRO A 317 -3.97 -5.74 9.12
CA PRO A 317 -3.38 -5.38 7.83
C PRO A 317 -2.82 -3.96 7.83
N LEU A 318 -1.93 -3.71 6.87
CA LEU A 318 -1.68 -2.35 6.38
C LEU A 318 -2.86 -1.95 5.50
N LEU A 319 -3.53 -0.84 5.77
CA LEU A 319 -4.64 -0.37 4.94
C LEU A 319 -4.16 0.78 4.05
N THR A 320 -4.37 0.68 2.74
CA THR A 320 -4.06 1.76 1.80
C THR A 320 -5.33 2.27 1.15
N LEU A 321 -5.67 3.54 1.33
CA LEU A 321 -6.87 4.16 0.76
C LEU A 321 -6.47 5.08 -0.39
N ILE A 322 -6.55 4.55 -1.61
CA ILE A 322 -6.34 5.32 -2.85
C ILE A 322 -7.66 6.01 -3.20
N ALA A 323 -7.98 7.05 -2.43
CA ALA A 323 -9.20 7.83 -2.54
C ALA A 323 -9.03 9.22 -1.92
N CYS A 324 -9.77 10.20 -2.45
CA CYS A 324 -9.74 11.59 -2.00
C CYS A 324 -10.12 11.73 -0.52
N LEU A 325 -9.43 12.61 0.21
CA LEU A 325 -9.80 13.16 1.53
C LEU A 325 -9.98 12.14 2.68
N THR A 326 -9.82 10.84 2.43
CA THR A 326 -10.02 9.78 3.43
C THR A 326 -9.08 9.90 4.63
N GLY A 327 -7.95 10.60 4.47
CA GLY A 327 -7.01 10.94 5.53
C GLY A 327 -6.96 12.42 5.86
N LYS A 328 -7.99 13.22 5.59
CA LYS A 328 -8.01 14.67 5.89
C LYS A 328 -8.10 14.97 7.38
N PHE A 329 -7.06 14.60 8.12
CA PHE A 329 -6.98 14.65 9.58
C PHE A 329 -7.10 16.07 10.16
N THR A 330 -6.92 17.09 9.32
CA THR A 330 -7.07 18.45 9.79
C THR A 330 -8.52 18.90 9.89
N GLU A 331 -9.49 18.32 9.19
CA GLU A 331 -10.87 18.82 9.20
C GLU A 331 -11.83 17.93 9.99
N GLY A 332 -11.51 17.75 11.27
CA GLY A 332 -12.20 16.82 12.16
C GLY A 332 -11.78 15.38 11.87
N GLU A 333 -12.46 14.44 12.52
CA GLU A 333 -12.05 13.03 12.48
C GLU A 333 -12.38 12.37 11.14
N SER A 334 -11.36 12.17 10.33
CA SER A 334 -11.42 11.48 9.04
C SER A 334 -11.71 9.98 9.20
N VAL A 335 -12.19 9.33 8.13
CA VAL A 335 -12.45 7.89 8.13
C VAL A 335 -11.17 7.07 8.42
N SER A 336 -9.99 7.55 8.01
CA SER A 336 -8.72 6.90 8.36
C SER A 336 -8.49 6.92 9.87
N GLU A 337 -8.76 8.03 10.55
CA GLU A 337 -8.60 8.13 12.00
C GLU A 337 -9.59 7.23 12.75
N GLN A 338 -10.85 7.21 12.31
CA GLN A 338 -11.88 6.33 12.87
C GLN A 338 -11.48 4.85 12.74
N ILE A 339 -10.98 4.43 11.56
CA ILE A 339 -10.50 3.07 11.34
C ILE A 339 -9.25 2.78 12.17
N LEU A 340 -8.28 3.70 12.21
CA LEU A 340 -7.05 3.55 13.00
C LEU A 340 -7.36 3.44 14.50
N LYS A 341 -8.42 4.10 14.98
CA LYS A 341 -8.82 4.03 16.40
C LYS A 341 -9.72 2.84 16.75
N THR A 342 -9.91 1.90 15.82
CA THR A 342 -10.52 0.60 16.14
C THR A 342 -9.50 -0.36 16.78
N LYS A 343 -9.89 -0.98 17.90
CA LYS A 343 -9.00 -1.80 18.76
C LYS A 343 -8.36 -3.00 18.05
N LYS A 344 -9.07 -3.59 17.09
CA LYS A 344 -8.60 -4.76 16.32
C LYS A 344 -8.65 -4.49 14.82
N GLY A 345 -8.44 -3.24 14.42
CA GLY A 345 -8.38 -2.87 13.01
C GLY A 345 -6.96 -2.79 12.46
N PRO A 346 -6.81 -2.17 11.28
CA PRO A 346 -5.52 -1.91 10.66
C PRO A 346 -4.51 -1.30 11.62
N VAL A 347 -3.24 -1.68 11.47
CA VAL A 347 -2.14 -1.24 12.33
C VAL A 347 -1.49 0.05 11.82
N ALA A 348 -1.57 0.28 10.52
CA ALA A 348 -1.16 1.52 9.86
C ALA A 348 -2.08 1.76 8.65
N ILE A 349 -2.26 3.03 8.29
CA ILE A 349 -3.09 3.45 7.17
C ILE A 349 -2.32 4.43 6.30
N LEU A 350 -2.30 4.20 4.99
CA LEU A 350 -1.82 5.14 3.98
C LEU A 350 -3.03 5.77 3.31
N SER A 351 -3.20 7.10 3.36
CA SER A 351 -4.37 7.74 2.75
C SER A 351 -4.10 9.20 2.36
N SER A 352 -4.93 9.71 1.44
CA SER A 352 -4.81 11.07 0.92
C SER A 352 -5.53 12.08 1.82
N THR A 353 -4.86 13.20 2.13
CA THR A 353 -5.43 14.38 2.79
C THR A 353 -6.21 15.26 1.82
N GLU A 354 -5.91 15.17 0.52
CA GLU A 354 -6.48 16.01 -0.54
C GLU A 354 -7.24 15.20 -1.60
N ILE A 355 -7.80 15.91 -2.59
CA ILE A 355 -8.32 15.32 -3.82
C ILE A 355 -7.15 14.78 -4.66
N SER A 356 -7.10 13.46 -4.84
CA SER A 356 -6.06 12.80 -5.62
C SER A 356 -6.48 12.57 -7.08
N HIS A 357 -5.50 12.31 -7.94
CA HIS A 357 -5.68 12.15 -9.38
C HIS A 357 -5.31 10.73 -9.83
N PRO A 358 -6.12 10.07 -10.68
CA PRO A 358 -5.90 8.67 -11.09
C PRO A 358 -4.51 8.38 -11.66
N TYR A 359 -3.95 9.29 -12.47
CA TYR A 359 -2.61 9.13 -13.04
C TYR A 359 -1.53 8.97 -11.97
N ALA A 360 -1.42 9.89 -11.01
CA ALA A 360 -0.37 9.83 -9.99
C ALA A 360 -0.67 8.74 -8.94
N ASN A 361 -1.96 8.46 -8.68
CA ASN A 361 -2.37 7.29 -7.89
C ASN A 361 -1.89 5.96 -8.49
N ALA A 362 -1.98 5.79 -9.81
CA ALA A 362 -1.53 4.57 -10.49
C ALA A 362 0.00 4.38 -10.36
N LEU A 363 0.77 5.46 -10.40
CA LEU A 363 2.20 5.43 -10.14
C LEU A 363 2.50 5.05 -8.69
N PHE A 364 1.87 5.75 -7.74
CA PHE A 364 2.09 5.55 -6.32
C PHE A 364 1.74 4.12 -5.87
N ILE A 365 0.56 3.60 -6.23
CA ILE A 365 0.13 2.25 -5.82
C ILE A 365 1.03 1.16 -6.41
N ARG A 366 1.51 1.36 -7.64
CA ARG A 366 2.46 0.46 -8.28
C ARG A 366 3.77 0.45 -7.53
N GLU A 367 4.38 1.62 -7.31
CA GLU A 367 5.67 1.70 -6.63
C GLU A 367 5.57 1.25 -5.17
N LEU A 368 4.43 1.44 -4.52
CA LEU A 368 4.14 0.87 -3.20
C LEU A 368 4.19 -0.67 -3.24
N ALA A 369 3.51 -1.29 -4.21
CA ALA A 369 3.54 -2.74 -4.38
C ALA A 369 4.96 -3.26 -4.70
N GLN A 370 5.72 -2.55 -5.54
CA GLN A 370 7.12 -2.89 -5.87
C GLN A 370 8.04 -2.79 -4.64
N SER A 371 7.95 -1.69 -3.89
CA SER A 371 8.74 -1.47 -2.67
C SER A 371 8.43 -2.54 -1.62
N LEU A 372 7.15 -2.92 -1.50
CA LEU A 372 6.67 -3.92 -0.55
C LEU A 372 7.07 -5.35 -0.94
N THR A 373 7.09 -5.71 -2.22
CA THR A 373 7.15 -7.13 -2.64
C THR A 373 8.42 -7.52 -3.41
N ILE A 374 9.11 -6.56 -4.04
CA ILE A 374 10.37 -6.76 -4.74
C ILE A 374 11.54 -6.27 -3.89
N THR A 375 11.53 -4.97 -3.52
CA THR A 375 12.56 -4.42 -2.63
C THR A 375 12.47 -5.05 -1.24
N LYS A 376 11.24 -5.30 -0.76
CA LYS A 376 10.94 -5.91 0.54
C LYS A 376 11.61 -5.17 1.70
N LEU A 377 11.40 -3.85 1.75
CA LEU A 377 11.92 -3.02 2.83
C LEU A 377 11.29 -3.41 4.18
N GLU A 378 12.07 -3.28 5.25
CA GLU A 378 11.73 -3.89 6.54
C GLU A 378 10.53 -3.22 7.22
N THR A 379 10.38 -1.91 7.08
CA THR A 379 9.34 -1.14 7.78
C THR A 379 8.35 -0.45 6.83
N VAL A 380 7.15 -0.17 7.34
CA VAL A 380 6.09 0.54 6.58
C VAL A 380 6.54 1.93 6.14
N GLY A 381 7.24 2.66 7.01
CA GLY A 381 7.74 4.00 6.71
C GLY A 381 8.79 3.99 5.60
N GLU A 382 9.69 3.00 5.58
CA GLU A 382 10.65 2.84 4.49
C GLU A 382 9.96 2.46 3.17
N VAL A 383 9.02 1.51 3.19
CA VAL A 383 8.21 1.16 2.01
C VAL A 383 7.50 2.39 1.45
N PHE A 384 6.90 3.22 2.32
CA PHE A 384 6.18 4.42 1.89
C PHE A 384 7.12 5.50 1.34
N LEU A 385 8.27 5.71 1.98
CA LEU A 385 9.31 6.64 1.54
C LEU A 385 9.88 6.23 0.17
N ASP A 386 10.22 4.95 -0.01
CA ASP A 386 10.73 4.42 -1.28
C ASP A 386 9.68 4.55 -2.39
N ALA A 387 8.42 4.19 -2.12
CA ALA A 387 7.32 4.31 -3.07
C ALA A 387 7.12 5.77 -3.55
N LYS A 388 7.20 6.74 -2.64
CA LYS A 388 7.14 8.17 -2.98
C LYS A 388 8.30 8.59 -3.88
N ARG A 389 9.53 8.24 -3.52
CA ARG A 389 10.73 8.56 -4.31
C ARG A 389 10.68 7.93 -5.70
N ARG A 390 10.35 6.64 -5.77
CA ARG A 390 10.21 5.88 -7.03
C ARG A 390 9.08 6.42 -7.90
N SER A 391 8.02 6.99 -7.33
CA SER A 391 6.97 7.65 -8.10
C SER A 391 7.50 8.84 -8.92
N ILE A 392 8.61 9.45 -8.50
CA ILE A 392 9.32 10.49 -9.26
C ILE A 392 10.39 9.89 -10.18
N THR A 393 11.22 8.98 -9.67
CA THR A 393 12.49 8.63 -10.31
C THR A 393 12.47 7.36 -11.15
N ASN A 394 11.52 6.45 -10.93
CA ASN A 394 11.51 5.17 -11.63
C ASN A 394 11.12 5.35 -13.10
N ASP A 395 11.78 4.58 -13.98
CA ASP A 395 11.56 4.57 -15.42
C ASP A 395 11.64 3.13 -15.96
N ASP A 396 10.49 2.59 -16.36
CA ASP A 396 10.35 1.24 -16.90
C ASP A 396 9.18 1.14 -17.87
N ALA A 397 8.93 -0.05 -18.41
CA ALA A 397 7.92 -0.26 -19.45
C ALA A 397 6.49 0.09 -19.00
N LEU A 398 6.08 -0.31 -17.79
CA LEU A 398 4.72 -0.02 -17.30
C LEU A 398 4.59 1.45 -16.92
N ARG A 399 5.62 2.04 -16.29
CA ARG A 399 5.69 3.49 -16.07
C ARG A 399 5.51 4.26 -17.38
N ASN A 400 6.29 3.94 -18.40
CA ASN A 400 6.22 4.61 -19.71
C ASN A 400 4.85 4.46 -20.37
N LYS A 401 4.18 3.32 -20.17
CA LYS A 401 2.79 3.13 -20.61
C LYS A 401 1.82 4.04 -19.86
N ILE A 402 1.93 4.15 -18.54
CA ILE A 402 1.11 5.07 -17.72
C ILE A 402 1.32 6.51 -18.18
N GLU A 403 2.58 6.90 -18.41
CA GLU A 403 2.93 8.22 -18.95
C GLU A 403 2.31 8.49 -20.31
N LEU A 404 2.41 7.51 -21.23
CA LEU A 404 1.84 7.62 -22.56
C LEU A 404 0.32 7.78 -22.50
N LEU A 405 -0.37 6.97 -21.70
CA LEU A 405 -1.82 7.07 -21.52
C LEU A 405 -2.22 8.44 -20.96
N ALA A 406 -1.48 8.94 -19.97
CA ALA A 406 -1.74 10.25 -19.37
C ALA A 406 -1.46 11.41 -20.32
N SER A 407 -0.48 11.29 -21.22
CA SER A 407 -0.08 12.35 -22.17
C SER A 407 -1.18 12.76 -23.15
N PHE A 408 -2.20 11.92 -23.34
CA PHE A 408 -3.37 12.26 -24.16
C PHE A 408 -4.33 13.25 -23.48
N LEU A 409 -4.25 13.37 -22.15
CA LEU A 409 -5.18 14.17 -21.34
C LEU A 409 -4.48 15.31 -20.58
N LEU A 410 -3.19 15.15 -20.29
CA LEU A 410 -2.42 16.04 -19.43
C LEU A 410 -1.13 16.47 -20.12
N SER A 411 -0.75 17.73 -19.94
CA SER A 411 0.56 18.23 -20.35
C SER A 411 1.70 17.58 -19.56
N THR A 412 2.94 17.78 -19.99
CA THR A 412 4.10 17.31 -19.22
C THR A 412 4.19 18.01 -17.87
N GLU A 413 3.96 19.32 -17.84
CA GLU A 413 3.98 20.13 -16.63
C GLU A 413 2.87 19.72 -15.65
N GLU A 414 1.64 19.47 -16.15
CA GLU A 414 0.54 18.96 -15.32
C GLU A 414 0.88 17.60 -14.70
N ARG A 415 1.51 16.70 -15.46
CA ARG A 415 1.93 15.38 -14.95
C ARG A 415 3.04 15.51 -13.90
N GLU A 416 4.03 16.37 -14.12
CA GLU A 416 5.09 16.65 -13.14
C GLU A 416 4.51 17.20 -11.83
N GLU A 417 3.62 18.18 -11.94
CA GLU A 417 2.98 18.81 -10.79
C GLU A 417 2.11 17.82 -10.01
N LEU A 418 1.32 17.00 -10.72
CA LEU A 418 0.50 15.96 -10.09
C LEU A 418 1.37 14.95 -9.32
N ARG A 419 2.49 14.51 -9.89
CA ARG A 419 3.42 13.59 -9.21
C ARG A 419 3.97 14.19 -7.92
N ARG A 420 4.42 15.45 -7.95
CA ARG A 420 4.94 16.16 -6.78
C ARG A 420 3.88 16.39 -5.72
N SER A 421 2.73 16.92 -6.12
CA SER A 421 1.57 17.12 -5.22
C SER A 421 1.15 15.81 -4.53
N HIS A 422 1.22 14.67 -5.22
CA HIS A 422 0.86 13.37 -4.63
C HIS A 422 1.84 12.90 -3.55
N LEU A 423 3.11 13.33 -3.58
CA LEU A 423 4.04 13.05 -2.50
C LEU A 423 3.63 13.73 -1.19
N TYR A 424 2.99 14.89 -1.29
CA TYR A 424 2.57 15.69 -0.14
C TYR A 424 1.17 15.33 0.37
N MET A 425 0.23 14.90 -0.48
CA MET A 425 -1.12 14.59 0.00
C MET A 425 -1.26 13.22 0.68
N TYR A 426 -0.42 12.23 0.32
CA TYR A 426 -0.49 10.91 0.98
C TYR A 426 0.26 10.94 2.30
N GLU A 427 -0.40 10.54 3.38
CA GLU A 427 0.19 10.44 4.72
C GLU A 427 0.21 9.00 5.22
N LEU A 428 1.16 8.71 6.11
CA LEU A 428 1.20 7.47 6.89
C LEU A 428 0.62 7.73 8.28
N PHE A 429 -0.56 7.18 8.54
CA PHE A 429 -1.19 7.14 9.85
C PHE A 429 -0.76 5.88 10.59
N GLY A 430 0.10 6.02 11.59
CA GLY A 430 0.70 4.91 12.33
C GLY A 430 2.19 5.12 12.57
N ASP A 431 2.84 4.07 13.07
CA ASP A 431 4.28 4.10 13.34
C ASP A 431 5.10 3.86 12.07
N PRO A 432 6.00 4.78 11.65
CA PRO A 432 6.87 4.56 10.50
C PRO A 432 7.90 3.43 10.67
N ALA A 433 8.30 3.07 11.90
CA ALA A 433 9.20 1.93 12.14
C ALA A 433 8.47 0.61 12.37
N LEU A 434 7.16 0.54 12.11
CA LEU A 434 6.41 -0.72 12.19
C LEU A 434 7.03 -1.72 11.20
N PRO A 435 7.61 -2.86 11.67
CA PRO A 435 8.16 -3.87 10.80
C PRO A 435 7.04 -4.57 10.05
N ILE A 436 7.27 -4.90 8.79
CA ILE A 436 6.32 -5.62 7.96
C ILE A 436 6.51 -7.11 8.18
N ALA A 437 5.45 -7.79 8.59
CA ALA A 437 5.50 -9.23 8.87
C ALA A 437 5.42 -10.06 7.58
N TYR A 438 6.49 -10.06 6.80
CA TYR A 438 6.64 -10.93 5.63
C TYR A 438 6.71 -12.42 6.00
N PRO A 439 6.42 -13.33 5.05
CA PRO A 439 6.81 -14.73 5.17
C PRO A 439 8.29 -14.86 5.50
N ARG A 440 8.64 -15.75 6.44
CA ARG A 440 9.98 -15.81 7.01
C ARG A 440 11.03 -16.30 6.03
N GLU A 441 10.64 -17.22 5.16
CA GLU A 441 11.56 -17.90 4.25
C GLU A 441 11.05 -17.86 2.80
N ARG A 442 11.97 -18.11 1.87
CA ARG A 442 11.66 -18.26 0.45
C ARG A 442 11.80 -19.72 0.04
N ALA A 443 10.72 -20.30 -0.48
CA ALA A 443 10.75 -21.62 -1.08
C ALA A 443 11.39 -21.55 -2.48
N GLU A 444 12.38 -22.42 -2.75
CA GLU A 444 12.92 -22.60 -4.09
C GLU A 444 12.05 -23.61 -4.84
N VAL A 445 11.17 -23.12 -5.72
CA VAL A 445 10.26 -23.95 -6.51
C VAL A 445 10.86 -24.21 -7.89
N THR A 446 11.02 -25.48 -8.24
CA THR A 446 11.44 -25.92 -9.58
C THR A 446 10.27 -26.64 -10.25
N ALA A 447 9.88 -26.15 -11.43
CA ALA A 447 8.86 -26.73 -12.30
C ALA A 447 9.34 -26.70 -13.76
N PRO A 448 8.78 -27.51 -14.68
CA PRO A 448 9.08 -27.43 -16.10
C PRO A 448 8.69 -26.05 -16.67
N ALA A 449 9.54 -25.45 -17.49
CA ALA A 449 9.23 -24.16 -18.12
C ALA A 449 8.03 -24.25 -19.08
N VAL A 450 7.84 -25.41 -19.72
CA VAL A 450 6.74 -25.68 -20.66
C VAL A 450 6.12 -27.04 -20.35
N ALA A 451 4.80 -27.14 -20.42
CA ALA A 451 4.06 -28.39 -20.27
C ALA A 451 2.85 -28.46 -21.21
N ALA A 452 2.40 -29.66 -21.56
CA ALA A 452 1.17 -29.85 -22.35
C ALA A 452 -0.06 -29.97 -21.44
N ARG A 453 -1.23 -29.54 -21.92
CA ARG A 453 -2.50 -29.85 -21.24
C ARG A 453 -2.69 -31.36 -21.09
N GLY A 454 -3.24 -31.80 -19.97
CA GLY A 454 -3.41 -33.23 -19.65
C GLY A 454 -2.13 -33.93 -19.17
N ALA A 455 -0.97 -33.26 -19.17
CA ALA A 455 0.27 -33.84 -18.67
C ALA A 455 0.36 -33.81 -17.14
N GLU A 456 1.20 -34.68 -16.60
CA GLU A 456 1.64 -34.63 -15.20
C GLU A 456 3.02 -33.95 -15.14
N ILE A 457 3.14 -32.90 -14.33
CA ILE A 457 4.39 -32.15 -14.15
C ILE A 457 5.04 -32.47 -12.80
N ALA A 458 6.35 -32.69 -12.80
CA ALA A 458 7.14 -32.90 -11.59
C ALA A 458 7.55 -31.55 -10.98
N ILE A 459 7.33 -31.39 -9.68
CA ILE A 459 7.67 -30.21 -8.89
C ILE A 459 8.66 -30.62 -7.82
N THR A 460 9.76 -29.88 -7.71
CA THR A 460 10.71 -30.01 -6.61
C THR A 460 10.74 -28.71 -5.84
N VAL A 461 10.71 -28.80 -4.51
CA VAL A 461 10.70 -27.66 -3.61
C VAL A 461 11.83 -27.81 -2.62
N LYS A 462 12.64 -26.76 -2.43
CA LYS A 462 13.49 -26.62 -1.25
C LYS A 462 12.91 -25.58 -0.30
N LEU A 463 12.98 -25.88 0.99
CA LEU A 463 12.45 -25.11 2.09
C LEU A 463 13.57 -24.81 3.08
N PRO A 464 14.35 -23.74 2.88
CA PRO A 464 15.35 -23.32 3.84
C PRO A 464 14.71 -23.09 5.20
N ASN A 465 15.30 -23.64 6.26
CA ASN A 465 14.92 -23.43 7.67
C ASN A 465 13.49 -23.81 8.09
N VAL A 466 12.65 -24.35 7.20
CA VAL A 466 11.32 -24.88 7.56
C VAL A 466 11.45 -26.34 8.01
N GLY A 467 10.96 -26.64 9.21
CA GLY A 467 10.95 -27.98 9.77
C GLY A 467 9.91 -28.91 9.14
N LYS A 468 9.54 -29.96 9.87
CA LYS A 468 8.47 -30.89 9.46
C LYS A 468 7.11 -30.18 9.49
N GLY A 469 6.34 -30.29 8.42
CA GLY A 469 5.09 -29.55 8.31
C GLY A 469 4.23 -29.92 7.11
N GLN A 470 3.41 -28.96 6.69
CA GLN A 470 2.51 -29.07 5.55
C GLN A 470 2.90 -28.07 4.46
N ALA A 471 2.78 -28.49 3.21
CA ALA A 471 2.93 -27.63 2.05
C ALA A 471 1.66 -27.68 1.19
N LEU A 472 1.08 -26.52 0.90
CA LEU A 472 0.09 -26.34 -0.14
C LEU A 472 0.81 -25.99 -1.44
N VAL A 473 0.67 -26.85 -2.44
CA VAL A 473 1.17 -26.66 -3.80
C VAL A 473 -0.01 -26.44 -4.73
N THR A 474 -0.03 -25.33 -5.44
CA THR A 474 -1.10 -24.99 -6.38
C THR A 474 -0.55 -24.75 -7.78
N LEU A 475 -1.38 -25.00 -8.79
CA LEU A 475 -1.19 -24.46 -10.15
C LEU A 475 -2.24 -23.38 -10.34
N GLU A 476 -1.81 -22.16 -10.64
CA GLU A 476 -2.67 -20.98 -10.69
C GLU A 476 -2.59 -20.27 -12.03
N GLY A 477 -3.73 -19.76 -12.50
CA GLY A 477 -3.79 -18.90 -13.67
C GLY A 477 -3.31 -17.48 -13.37
N ARG A 478 -3.33 -16.63 -14.40
CA ARG A 478 -3.08 -15.20 -14.25
C ARG A 478 -4.17 -14.54 -13.40
N ARG A 479 -3.81 -13.52 -12.61
CA ARG A 479 -4.77 -12.76 -11.77
C ARG A 479 -5.77 -11.95 -12.61
N SER A 480 -5.36 -11.56 -13.80
CA SER A 480 -6.16 -10.87 -14.83
C SER A 480 -7.10 -11.80 -15.61
N THR A 481 -7.06 -13.12 -15.37
CA THR A 481 -7.87 -14.10 -16.09
C THR A 481 -8.70 -14.94 -15.13
N ILE A 482 -10.00 -15.01 -15.36
CA ILE A 482 -10.90 -15.88 -14.61
C ILE A 482 -10.93 -17.25 -15.28
N THR A 483 -10.44 -18.27 -14.58
CA THR A 483 -10.38 -19.65 -15.09
C THR A 483 -11.69 -20.42 -14.94
N ALA A 484 -12.57 -19.96 -14.05
CA ALA A 484 -13.87 -20.56 -13.78
C ALA A 484 -14.99 -19.98 -14.68
N THR A 485 -16.06 -20.75 -14.87
CA THR A 485 -17.24 -20.28 -15.59
C THR A 485 -18.05 -19.32 -14.72
N ILE A 486 -18.23 -18.09 -15.20
CA ILE A 486 -19.12 -17.09 -14.57
C ILE A 486 -20.55 -17.28 -15.10
N LYS A 487 -21.51 -17.35 -14.19
CA LYS A 487 -22.94 -17.52 -14.50
C LYS A 487 -23.61 -16.16 -14.71
N PRO A 488 -24.58 -16.03 -15.63
CA PRO A 488 -25.41 -14.82 -15.72
C PRO A 488 -26.14 -14.56 -14.40
N VAL A 489 -26.13 -13.32 -13.92
CA VAL A 489 -26.88 -12.93 -12.72
C VAL A 489 -28.37 -12.82 -13.07
N PRO A 490 -29.28 -13.52 -12.38
CA PRO A 490 -30.71 -13.44 -12.64
C PRO A 490 -31.33 -12.13 -12.10
N PRO A 491 -32.60 -11.84 -12.43
CA PRO A 491 -33.32 -10.68 -11.89
C PRO A 491 -33.37 -10.66 -10.35
N ASP A 492 -33.59 -9.47 -9.77
CA ASP A 492 -33.55 -9.27 -8.30
C ASP A 492 -34.66 -10.02 -7.53
N ASP A 493 -35.77 -10.38 -8.18
CA ASP A 493 -36.85 -11.17 -7.59
C ASP A 493 -36.59 -12.69 -7.63
N ASP A 494 -35.51 -13.13 -8.28
CA ASP A 494 -35.12 -14.54 -8.32
C ASP A 494 -34.45 -14.97 -7.00
N PRO A 495 -34.95 -16.03 -6.33
CA PRO A 495 -34.40 -16.48 -5.05
C PRO A 495 -32.97 -17.03 -5.13
N THR A 496 -32.43 -17.27 -6.33
CA THR A 496 -31.07 -17.77 -6.57
C THR A 496 -30.05 -16.67 -6.84
N ARG A 497 -30.49 -15.42 -7.01
CA ARG A 497 -29.66 -14.25 -7.35
C ARG A 497 -28.46 -14.08 -6.43
N ASP A 498 -28.68 -14.02 -5.13
CA ASP A 498 -27.62 -13.86 -4.13
C ASP A 498 -26.60 -15.01 -4.17
N THR A 499 -27.09 -16.24 -4.31
CA THR A 499 -26.25 -17.44 -4.39
C THR A 499 -25.36 -17.38 -5.64
N ILE A 500 -25.93 -17.02 -6.80
CA ILE A 500 -25.18 -16.91 -8.05
C ILE A 500 -24.13 -15.79 -7.97
N ILE A 501 -24.46 -14.63 -7.40
CA ILE A 501 -23.49 -13.54 -7.19
C ILE A 501 -22.35 -14.01 -6.28
N ALA A 502 -22.67 -14.67 -5.16
CA ALA A 502 -21.66 -15.17 -4.23
C ALA A 502 -20.75 -16.26 -4.84
N GLU A 503 -21.32 -17.17 -5.64
CA GLU A 503 -20.57 -18.19 -6.38
C GLU A 503 -19.67 -17.58 -7.44
N ASN A 504 -20.16 -16.60 -8.21
CA ASN A 504 -19.36 -15.88 -9.20
C ASN A 504 -18.20 -15.12 -8.54
N TYR A 505 -18.47 -14.44 -7.41
CA TYR A 505 -17.45 -13.74 -6.63
C TYR A 505 -16.34 -14.69 -6.14
N ALA A 506 -16.73 -15.86 -5.62
CA ALA A 506 -15.77 -16.87 -5.18
C ALA A 506 -14.97 -17.43 -6.37
N ALA A 507 -15.64 -17.72 -7.49
CA ALA A 507 -15.02 -18.23 -8.72
C ALA A 507 -14.06 -17.22 -9.36
N ALA A 508 -14.36 -15.92 -9.29
CA ALA A 508 -13.50 -14.85 -9.81
C ALA A 508 -12.21 -14.68 -8.98
N ASN A 509 -12.27 -14.95 -7.68
CA ASN A 509 -11.14 -14.84 -6.75
C ASN A 509 -10.35 -16.15 -6.57
N ASP A 510 -10.84 -17.30 -7.06
CA ASP A 510 -10.10 -18.57 -7.01
C ASP A 510 -9.26 -18.78 -8.28
N HIS A 511 -8.01 -18.34 -8.24
CA HIS A 511 -7.07 -18.47 -9.35
C HIS A 511 -6.48 -19.88 -9.50
N ALA A 512 -6.68 -20.75 -8.50
CA ALA A 512 -6.04 -22.06 -8.46
C ALA A 512 -6.86 -23.11 -9.21
N VAL A 513 -6.26 -23.69 -10.25
CA VAL A 513 -6.86 -24.76 -11.06
C VAL A 513 -6.54 -26.16 -10.55
N VAL A 514 -5.45 -26.29 -9.80
CA VAL A 514 -5.06 -27.53 -9.09
C VAL A 514 -4.56 -27.15 -7.70
N LYS A 515 -4.96 -27.90 -6.68
CA LYS A 515 -4.51 -27.75 -5.29
C LYS A 515 -4.07 -29.11 -4.75
N LYS A 516 -2.90 -29.18 -4.12
CA LYS A 516 -2.38 -30.41 -3.51
C LYS A 516 -1.67 -30.08 -2.19
N THR A 517 -2.14 -30.68 -1.10
CA THR A 517 -1.49 -30.58 0.21
C THR A 517 -0.56 -31.77 0.43
N ILE A 518 0.63 -31.50 0.96
CA ILE A 518 1.71 -32.48 1.11
C ILE A 518 2.34 -32.33 2.49
N SER A 519 2.42 -33.42 3.24
CA SER A 519 3.28 -33.47 4.43
C SER A 519 4.74 -33.59 4.00
N HIS A 520 5.64 -32.78 4.57
CA HIS A 520 7.08 -32.86 4.35
C HIS A 520 7.82 -33.05 5.67
N GLU A 521 8.92 -33.81 5.63
CA GLU A 521 9.70 -34.21 6.81
C GLU A 521 11.07 -33.52 6.88
N GLY A 522 11.44 -32.73 5.87
CA GLY A 522 12.74 -32.06 5.81
C GLY A 522 12.73 -30.85 4.88
N ALA A 523 13.93 -30.28 4.69
CA ALA A 523 14.17 -29.03 3.94
C ALA A 523 13.93 -29.14 2.41
N SER A 524 13.34 -30.24 1.92
CA SER A 524 12.95 -30.39 0.53
C SER A 524 11.91 -31.49 0.36
N PHE A 525 11.06 -31.37 -0.65
CA PHE A 525 10.18 -32.45 -1.09
C PHE A 525 10.02 -32.43 -2.62
N SER A 526 9.44 -33.50 -3.16
CA SER A 526 9.03 -33.56 -4.57
C SER A 526 7.62 -34.09 -4.68
N THR A 527 6.91 -33.63 -5.70
CA THR A 527 5.52 -34.00 -5.96
C THR A 527 5.21 -33.86 -7.44
N THR A 528 4.00 -34.22 -7.81
CA THR A 528 3.44 -34.00 -9.14
C THR A 528 2.13 -33.23 -9.08
N LEU A 529 1.86 -32.45 -10.12
CA LEU A 529 0.56 -31.84 -10.40
C LEU A 529 0.05 -32.34 -11.75
N ALA A 530 -1.22 -32.74 -11.81
CA ALA A 530 -1.88 -33.12 -13.05
C ALA A 530 -2.52 -31.88 -13.70
N ILE A 531 -2.05 -31.48 -14.88
CA ILE A 531 -2.61 -30.35 -15.63
C ILE A 531 -3.96 -30.78 -16.24
N PRO A 532 -5.07 -30.08 -15.97
CA PRO A 532 -6.35 -30.41 -16.58
C PRO A 532 -6.29 -30.36 -18.11
N ALA A 533 -6.85 -31.38 -18.78
CA ALA A 533 -6.87 -31.44 -20.24
C ALA A 533 -7.74 -30.34 -20.89
N ALA A 534 -8.70 -29.80 -20.13
CA ALA A 534 -9.58 -28.70 -20.57
C ALA A 534 -8.98 -27.30 -20.34
N LEU A 535 -7.77 -27.21 -19.79
CA LEU A 535 -7.14 -25.94 -19.47
C LEU A 535 -6.77 -25.17 -20.75
N THR A 536 -6.97 -23.85 -20.72
CA THR A 536 -6.54 -22.96 -21.80
C THR A 536 -5.02 -22.88 -21.87
N ALA A 537 -4.47 -22.80 -23.08
CA ALA A 537 -3.03 -22.55 -23.24
C ALA A 537 -2.68 -21.13 -22.75
N GLY A 538 -1.50 -20.97 -22.15
CA GLY A 538 -1.06 -19.69 -21.59
C GLY A 538 -0.08 -19.86 -20.44
N ASP A 539 0.17 -18.77 -19.73
CA ASP A 539 1.06 -18.74 -18.58
C ASP A 539 0.31 -19.10 -17.28
N TYR A 540 0.90 -20.01 -16.52
CA TYR A 540 0.44 -20.45 -15.21
C TYR A 540 1.61 -20.43 -14.22
N PHE A 541 1.28 -20.54 -12.93
CA PHE A 541 2.25 -20.43 -11.86
C PHE A 541 2.06 -21.57 -10.88
N VAL A 542 3.12 -22.36 -10.67
CA VAL A 542 3.19 -23.28 -9.55
C VAL A 542 3.54 -22.48 -8.32
N ARG A 543 2.63 -22.38 -7.36
CA ARG A 543 2.84 -21.65 -6.11
C ARG A 543 2.95 -22.64 -4.96
N VAL A 544 3.82 -22.33 -4.00
CA VAL A 544 4.04 -23.12 -2.80
C VAL A 544 3.90 -22.21 -1.58
N HIS A 545 3.12 -22.67 -0.62
CA HIS A 545 3.18 -22.22 0.76
C HIS A 545 3.45 -23.43 1.64
N ALA A 546 4.53 -23.40 2.41
CA ALA A 546 4.86 -24.44 3.36
C ALA A 546 5.11 -23.84 4.74
N ASP A 547 4.72 -24.55 5.78
CA ASP A 547 4.97 -24.13 7.16
C ASP A 547 5.11 -25.32 8.12
N ASP A 548 5.82 -25.10 9.21
CA ASP A 548 5.97 -26.05 10.33
C ASP A 548 5.20 -25.62 11.61
N GLY A 549 4.27 -24.67 11.45
CA GLY A 549 3.56 -24.01 12.55
C GLY A 549 4.36 -22.92 13.29
N LYS A 550 5.61 -22.65 12.90
CA LYS A 550 6.45 -21.58 13.48
C LYS A 550 7.11 -20.70 12.42
N ILE A 551 7.61 -21.32 11.35
CA ILE A 551 8.27 -20.70 10.21
C ILE A 551 7.48 -21.11 8.97
N ASP A 552 7.30 -20.17 8.07
CA ASP A 552 6.69 -20.40 6.76
C ASP A 552 7.62 -19.98 5.63
N ALA A 553 7.42 -20.61 4.49
CA ALA A 553 8.10 -20.32 3.25
C ALA A 553 7.10 -20.18 2.10
N VAL A 554 7.35 -19.19 1.26
CA VAL A 554 6.56 -18.96 0.03
C VAL A 554 7.47 -18.94 -1.18
N GLY A 555 6.94 -19.39 -2.32
CA GLY A 555 7.67 -19.34 -3.57
C GLY A 555 6.80 -19.74 -4.75
N SER A 556 7.23 -19.36 -5.94
CA SER A 556 6.53 -19.67 -7.17
C SER A 556 7.49 -19.93 -8.33
N ALA A 557 6.99 -20.67 -9.32
CA ALA A 557 7.65 -20.90 -10.60
C ALA A 557 6.64 -20.82 -11.74
N LYS A 558 7.00 -20.11 -12.81
CA LYS A 558 6.20 -19.99 -14.02
C LYS A 558 6.25 -21.29 -14.84
N VAL A 559 5.10 -21.69 -15.38
CA VAL A 559 4.94 -22.79 -16.33
C VAL A 559 4.07 -22.31 -17.49
N THR A 560 4.59 -22.36 -18.72
CA THR A 560 3.79 -22.08 -19.91
C THR A 560 3.10 -23.35 -20.40
N ILE A 561 1.77 -23.35 -20.44
CA ILE A 561 0.96 -24.50 -20.84
C ILE A 561 0.64 -24.37 -22.33
N GLY A 562 1.12 -25.35 -23.09
CA GLY A 562 0.89 -25.50 -24.52
C GLY A 562 -0.30 -26.40 -24.86
N PRO A 563 -0.63 -26.50 -26.16
CA PRO A 563 -1.75 -27.28 -26.68
C PRO A 563 -1.63 -28.80 -26.51
#